data_AF-A0A1D2W8E0-F1
#
_entry.id   AF-A0A1D2W8E0-F1
#
_cell.length_a   1.000
_cell.length_b   1.000
_cell.length_c   1.000
_cell.angle_alpha   90.00
_cell.angle_beta   90.00
_cell.angle_gamma   90.00
#
_symmetry.space_group_name_H-M   'P 1'
#
loop_
_entity.id
_entity.type
_entity.pdbx_description
1 polymer ?
#
loop_
_entity_poly.entity_id
_entity_poly.type
_entity_poly.pdbx_seq_one_letter_code
_entity_poly.pdbx_strand_id
1 'polypeptide(L)' 'MAKKDKKSLPPSGAGLVRYFEEETRGPKLTPEQVIIGSALLGVICIALRFTVST' A
#
# COMPACT_ATOMS: atom_id res chain seq x y z
N MET A 1 9.66 42.15 -32.65
CA MET A 1 8.80 40.97 -32.38
C MET A 1 9.70 39.80 -32.04
N ALA A 2 9.92 39.51 -30.75
CA ALA A 2 10.81 38.44 -30.29
C ALA A 2 10.04 37.12 -30.20
N LYS A 3 10.51 36.08 -30.90
CA LYS A 3 9.96 34.72 -30.81
C LYS A 3 10.07 34.22 -29.37
N LYS A 4 8.93 33.90 -28.76
CA LYS A 4 8.84 33.28 -27.44
C LYS A 4 8.98 31.77 -27.64
N ASP A 5 10.22 31.29 -27.68
CA ASP A 5 10.49 29.86 -27.64
C ASP A 5 9.87 29.29 -26.36
N LYS A 6 8.86 28.44 -26.53
CA LYS A 6 8.25 27.68 -25.44
C LYS A 6 9.29 26.70 -24.92
N LYS A 7 10.20 27.19 -24.08
CA LYS A 7 11.03 26.36 -23.23
C LYS A 7 10.06 25.66 -22.29
N SER A 8 9.67 24.44 -22.65
CA SER A 8 8.94 23.55 -21.78
C SER A 8 9.79 23.44 -20.52
N LEU A 9 9.37 24.12 -19.44
CA LEU A 9 9.97 23.87 -18.15
C LEU A 9 9.83 22.37 -17.90
N PRO A 10 10.87 21.67 -17.41
CA PRO A 10 10.66 20.33 -16.90
C PRO A 10 9.52 20.45 -15.88
N PRO A 11 8.49 19.61 -15.95
CA PRO A 11 7.37 19.69 -15.02
C PRO A 11 7.99 19.70 -13.62
N SER A 12 7.77 20.77 -12.86
CA SER A 12 8.34 20.95 -11.51
C SER A 12 7.89 19.87 -10.51
N GLY A 13 7.21 18.82 -10.97
CA GLY A 13 6.89 17.59 -10.26
C GLY A 13 7.76 16.37 -10.62
N ALA A 14 8.79 16.47 -11.47
CA ALA A 14 9.63 15.30 -11.82
C ALA A 14 10.30 14.63 -10.61
N GLY A 15 10.63 15.41 -9.57
CA GLY A 15 11.11 14.87 -8.30
C GLY A 15 10.00 14.19 -7.50
N LEU A 16 8.84 14.85 -7.39
CA LEU A 16 7.68 14.34 -6.64
C LEU A 16 7.12 13.05 -7.24
N VAL A 17 7.05 12.93 -8.57
CA VAL A 17 6.59 11.70 -9.25
C VAL A 17 7.46 10.50 -8.88
N ARG A 18 8.78 10.70 -8.70
CA ARG A 18 9.68 9.62 -8.30
C ARG A 18 9.49 9.23 -6.83
N TYR A 19 9.25 10.20 -5.95
CA TYR A 19 8.96 9.94 -4.54
C TYR A 19 7.62 9.24 -4.33
N PHE A 20 6.59 9.55 -5.13
CA PHE A 20 5.29 8.86 -5.04
C PHE A 20 5.32 7.42 -5.59
N GLU A 21 6.18 7.10 -6.55
CA GLU A 21 6.38 5.70 -6.99
C GLU A 21 7.13 4.85 -5.96
N GLU A 22 8.09 5.44 -5.23
CA GLU A 22 8.94 4.69 -4.29
C GLU A 22 8.21 4.30 -3.00
N GLU A 23 7.25 5.09 -2.50
CA GLU A 23 6.56 4.80 -1.22
C GLU A 23 5.52 3.67 -1.31
N THR A 24 5.15 3.19 -2.50
CA THR A 24 4.11 2.15 -2.66
C THR A 24 4.64 0.72 -2.80
N ARG A 25 5.90 0.47 -2.39
CA ARG A 25 6.51 -0.87 -2.39
C ARG A 25 6.10 -1.69 -1.16
N GLY A 26 4.81 -1.98 -1.05
CA GLY A 26 4.27 -2.91 -0.05
C GLY A 26 3.37 -3.94 -0.71
N PRO A 27 3.22 -5.15 -0.13
CA PRO A 27 2.19 -6.07 -0.56
C PRO A 27 0.83 -5.35 -0.45
N LYS A 28 0.13 -5.21 -1.58
CA LYS A 28 -1.23 -4.65 -1.62
C LYS A 28 -2.17 -5.63 -0.93
N LEU A 29 -2.40 -5.42 0.35
CA LEU A 29 -3.41 -6.14 1.12
C LEU A 29 -4.75 -5.42 0.94
N THR A 30 -5.75 -6.15 0.43
CA THR A 30 -7.11 -5.64 0.42
C THR A 30 -7.69 -5.70 1.84
N PRO A 31 -8.58 -4.77 2.23
CA PRO A 31 -9.22 -4.80 3.54
C PRO A 31 -9.92 -6.14 3.82
N GLU A 32 -10.47 -6.76 2.78
CA GLU A 32 -11.12 -8.08 2.86
C GLU A 32 -10.15 -9.19 3.30
N GLN A 33 -8.92 -9.19 2.79
CA GLN A 33 -7.90 -10.17 3.19
C GLN A 33 -7.54 -10.04 4.67
N VAL A 34 -7.51 -8.82 5.21
CA VAL A 34 -7.21 -8.56 6.63
C VAL A 34 -8.35 -9.09 7.51
N ILE A 35 -9.60 -8.91 7.09
CA ILE A 35 -10.78 -9.41 7.82
C ILE A 35 -10.78 -10.94 7.83
N ILE A 36 -10.58 -11.58 6.68
CA ILE A 36 -10.54 -13.04 6.59
C ILE A 36 -9.38 -13.61 7.42
N GLY A 37 -8.18 -13.01 7.32
CA GLY A 37 -7.01 -13.43 8.08
C GLY A 37 -7.20 -13.34 9.58
N SER A 38 -7.79 -12.24 10.07
CA SER A 38 -8.06 -12.05 11.51
C SER A 38 -9.14 -13.00 12.02
N ALA A 39 -10.19 -13.25 11.25
CA ALA A 39 -11.24 -14.21 11.61
C ALA A 39 -10.69 -15.65 11.72
N LEU A 40 -9.90 -16.09 10.74
CA LEU A 40 -9.24 -17.41 10.75
C LEU A 40 -8.34 -17.58 11.98
N LEU A 41 -7.52 -16.56 12.27
CA LEU A 41 -6.60 -16.58 13.40
C LEU A 41 -7.37 -16.62 14.72
N GLY A 42 -8.49 -15.89 14.83
CA GLY A 42 -9.39 -15.94 15.97
C GLY A 42 -9.98 -17.34 16.22
N VAL A 43 -10.46 -18.01 15.17
CA VAL A 43 -10.98 -19.38 15.27
C VAL A 43 -9.88 -20.36 15.71
N ILE A 44 -8.68 -20.25 15.13
CA ILE A 44 -7.53 -21.08 15.52
C ILE A 44 -7.17 -20.86 16.99
N CYS A 45 -7.11 -19.61 17.45
CA CYS A 45 -6.85 -19.29 18.85
C CYS A 45 -7.88 -19.92 19.79
N ILE A 46 -9.16 -19.86 19.43
CA ILE A 46 -10.24 -20.47 20.22
C ILE A 46 -10.12 -22.00 20.21
N ALA A 47 -9.94 -22.60 19.04
CA ALA A 47 -9.78 -24.06 18.91
C ALA A 47 -8.57 -24.57 19.71
N LEU A 48 -7.43 -23.91 19.61
CA LEU A 48 -6.23 -24.24 20.41
C LEU A 48 -6.48 -24.05 21.90
N ARG A 49 -7.18 -22.98 22.31
CA ARG A 49 -7.54 -22.74 23.72
C ARG A 49 -8.38 -23.90 24.27
N PHE A 50 -9.35 -24.39 23.51
CA PHE A 50 -10.19 -25.51 23.93
C PHE A 50 -9.43 -26.85 23.93
N THR A 51 -8.61 -27.13 22.92
CA THR A 51 -7.85 -28.39 22.83
C THR A 51 -6.74 -28.49 23.89
N VAL A 52 -6.03 -27.39 24.17
CA VAL A 52 -4.93 -27.37 25.15
C VAL A 52 -5.43 -27.28 26.60
N SER A 53 -6.64 -26.77 26.80
CA SER A 53 -7.24 -26.62 28.13
C SER A 53 -8.05 -27.85 28.58
N THR A 54 -8.16 -28.90 27.75
CA THR A 54 -8.87 -30.15 28.09
C THR A 54 -7.93 -31.23 28.62
#